data_AF-A0A328S7T4-F1
#
_entry.id   AF-A0A328S7T4-F1
#
_cell.length_a   1.000
_cell.length_b   1.000
_cell.length_c   1.000
_cell.angle_alpha   90.00
_cell.angle_beta   90.00
_cell.angle_gamma   90.00
#
_symmetry.space_group_name_H-M   'P 1'
#
loop_
_entity.id
_entity.type
_entity.pdbx_description
1 polymer ?
#
loop_
_entity_poly.entity_id
_entity_poly.type
_entity_poly.pdbx_seq_one_letter_code
_entity_poly.pdbx_strand_id
1 'polypeptide(L)'
;MDIDPKEYLAPGHRACAGCGATIAVRLALKALGENTVAVSATGCLEVVTTPYPETAWEIPWIHVAFENASAVASGVEEALKSQGKEDTNIVVFGG
;
A
#
# COMPACT_ATOMS: atom_id res chain seq x y z
N MET A 1 2.10 6.40 -24.41
CA MET A 1 2.51 6.57 -23.00
C MET A 1 1.59 5.67 -22.21
N ASP A 2 1.91 4.39 -22.18
CA ASP A 2 1.03 3.31 -21.75
C ASP A 2 1.07 3.15 -20.23
N ILE A 3 0.35 4.03 -19.54
CA ILE A 3 0.19 3.98 -18.08
C ILE A 3 -1.21 3.44 -17.78
N ASP A 4 -1.32 2.45 -16.91
CA ASP A 4 -2.59 1.88 -16.45
C ASP A 4 -3.54 3.02 -15.98
N PRO A 5 -4.74 3.16 -16.57
CA PRO A 5 -5.70 4.18 -16.14
C PRO A 5 -6.23 3.92 -14.73
N LYS A 6 -6.19 2.68 -14.23
CA LYS A 6 -6.66 2.31 -12.90
C LYS A 6 -5.79 2.96 -11.81
N GLU A 7 -6.45 3.39 -10.74
CA GLU A 7 -5.80 3.88 -9.53
C GLU A 7 -5.94 2.80 -8.46
N TYR A 8 -4.83 2.46 -7.80
CA TYR A 8 -4.81 1.49 -6.70
C TYR A 8 -4.81 2.17 -5.32
N LEU A 9 -4.69 3.51 -5.32
CA LEU A 9 -5.01 4.39 -4.20
C LEU A 9 -6.18 5.29 -4.64
N ALA A 10 -7.35 5.04 -4.08
CA ALA A 10 -8.59 5.74 -4.42
C ALA A 10 -8.54 7.23 -4.04
N PRO A 11 -9.24 8.11 -4.79
CA PRO A 11 -9.50 9.47 -4.34
C PRO A 11 -10.41 9.46 -3.09
N GLY A 12 -10.35 10.53 -2.28
CA GLY A 12 -11.21 10.69 -1.10
C GLY A 12 -10.54 10.49 0.26
N HIS A 13 -9.21 10.35 0.30
CA HIS A 13 -8.44 10.32 1.54
C HIS A 13 -8.26 11.72 2.19
N ARG A 14 -7.92 11.78 3.47
CA ARG A 14 -7.83 13.03 4.27
C ARG A 14 -6.46 13.72 4.23
N ALA A 15 -5.64 13.42 3.24
CA ALA A 15 -4.33 14.05 3.11
C ALA A 15 -4.42 15.54 2.75
N CYS A 16 -3.40 16.31 3.13
CA CYS A 16 -3.30 17.72 2.76
C CYS A 16 -3.32 17.92 1.25
N ALA A 17 -3.78 19.09 0.79
CA ALA A 17 -3.69 19.48 -0.61
C ALA A 17 -2.22 19.46 -1.08
N GLY A 18 -1.92 18.66 -2.10
CA GLY A 18 -0.56 18.49 -2.61
C GLY A 18 0.33 17.58 -1.75
N CYS A 19 -0.25 16.68 -0.93
CA CYS A 19 0.53 15.75 -0.12
C CYS A 19 1.45 14.86 -0.99
N GLY A 20 2.76 15.06 -0.83
CA GLY A 20 3.78 14.31 -1.58
C GLY A 20 3.74 12.80 -1.33
N ALA A 21 3.41 12.36 -0.11
CA ALA A 21 3.32 10.93 0.22
C ALA A 21 2.22 10.24 -0.59
N THR A 22 1.02 10.80 -0.65
CA THR A 22 -0.09 10.21 -1.43
C THR A 22 0.19 10.21 -2.93
N ILE A 23 0.87 11.23 -3.46
CA ILE A 23 1.28 11.27 -4.87
C ILE A 23 2.32 10.19 -5.16
N ALA A 24 3.33 10.05 -4.28
CA ALA A 24 4.37 9.03 -4.43
C ALA A 24 3.79 7.61 -4.38
N VAL A 25 2.91 7.32 -3.41
CA VAL A 25 2.25 6.02 -3.28
C VAL A 25 1.36 5.73 -4.48
N ARG A 26 0.55 6.70 -4.92
CA ARG A 26 -0.30 6.55 -6.11
C ARG A 26 0.53 6.16 -7.35
N LEU A 27 1.67 6.83 -7.56
CA LEU A 27 2.56 6.53 -8.69
C LEU A 27 3.27 5.18 -8.51
N ALA A 28 3.73 4.87 -7.30
CA ALA A 28 4.37 3.59 -7.00
C ALA A 28 3.40 2.41 -7.27
N LEU A 29 2.15 2.51 -6.81
CA LEU A 29 1.17 1.46 -7.05
C LEU A 29 0.77 1.34 -8.53
N LYS A 30 0.77 2.44 -9.31
CA LYS A 30 0.61 2.35 -10.77
C LYS A 30 1.73 1.55 -11.44
N ALA A 31 2.95 1.66 -10.92
CA ALA A 31 4.08 0.89 -11.44
C ALA A 31 4.05 -0.59 -10.99
N LEU A 32 3.57 -0.85 -9.77
CA LEU A 32 3.48 -2.22 -9.21
C LEU A 32 2.26 -3.00 -9.75
N GLY A 33 1.16 -2.32 -10.07
CA GLY A 33 -0.04 -2.93 -10.64
C GLY A 33 -0.91 -3.66 -9.62
N GLU A 34 -1.93 -4.37 -10.12
CA GLU A 34 -2.98 -4.97 -9.31
C GLU A 34 -2.52 -6.12 -8.39
N ASN A 35 -1.50 -6.88 -8.81
CA ASN A 35 -0.99 -8.01 -8.05
C ASN A 35 0.02 -7.57 -6.99
N THR A 36 -0.43 -6.69 -6.09
CA THR A 36 0.42 -6.03 -5.10
C THR A 36 -0.21 -6.12 -3.71
N VAL A 37 0.59 -6.47 -2.70
CA VAL A 37 0.24 -6.36 -1.29
C VAL A 37 1.02 -5.21 -0.68
N ALA A 38 0.33 -4.27 -0.04
CA ALA A 38 0.93 -3.13 0.63
C ALA A 38 0.94 -3.31 2.16
N VAL A 39 2.08 -3.04 2.78
CA VAL A 39 2.24 -3.02 4.23
C VAL A 39 2.58 -1.59 4.63
N SER A 40 1.75 -0.96 5.46
CA SER A 40 2.00 0.40 5.95
C SER A 40 2.29 0.39 7.44
N ALA A 41 3.45 0.94 7.80
CA ALA A 41 3.68 1.34 9.19
C ALA A 41 2.64 2.39 9.59
N THR A 42 2.32 2.43 10.89
CA THR A 42 1.60 3.57 11.47
C THR A 42 2.35 4.86 11.08
N GLY A 43 1.62 5.87 10.61
CA GLY A 43 2.22 7.10 10.11
C GLY A 43 1.21 7.98 9.39
N CYS A 44 1.64 9.15 8.93
CA CYS A 44 0.77 10.11 8.25
C CYS A 44 0.05 9.48 7.05
N LEU A 45 0.74 8.67 6.25
CA LEU A 45 0.16 8.01 5.09
C LEU A 45 -0.98 7.08 5.49
N GLU A 46 -0.77 6.26 6.52
CA GLU A 46 -1.79 5.33 7.00
C GLU A 46 -3.02 6.10 7.51
N VAL A 47 -2.86 6.96 8.52
CA VAL A 47 -4.01 7.63 9.16
C VAL A 47 -4.88 8.46 8.20
N VAL A 48 -4.27 9.07 7.17
CA VAL A 48 -5.04 9.86 6.20
C VAL A 48 -5.72 9.02 5.13
N THR A 49 -5.20 7.82 4.83
CA THR A 49 -5.73 6.92 3.79
C THR A 49 -6.68 5.86 4.33
N THR A 50 -6.66 5.58 5.63
CA THR A 50 -7.52 4.57 6.27
C THR A 50 -8.31 5.08 7.47
N PRO A 51 -9.01 6.23 7.35
CA PRO A 51 -9.85 6.68 8.44
C PRO A 51 -11.06 5.76 8.62
N TYR A 52 -11.26 5.23 9.81
CA TYR A 52 -12.42 4.39 10.09
C TYR A 52 -13.75 5.08 9.68
N PRO A 53 -14.69 4.36 9.02
CA PRO A 53 -14.66 2.95 8.61
C PRO A 53 -14.12 2.70 7.18
N GLU A 54 -13.47 3.69 6.58
CA GLU A 54 -13.11 3.74 5.16
C GLU A 54 -11.62 3.38 4.93
N THR A 55 -11.32 2.93 3.71
CA THR A 55 -9.95 2.74 3.23
C THR A 55 -9.85 3.23 1.80
N ALA A 56 -8.76 3.93 1.47
CA ALA A 56 -8.44 4.34 0.11
C ALA A 56 -7.62 3.29 -0.66
N TRP A 57 -7.31 2.14 -0.06
CA TRP A 57 -6.49 1.10 -0.69
C TRP A 57 -7.37 0.14 -1.50
N GLU A 58 -7.15 0.09 -2.80
CA GLU A 58 -7.88 -0.77 -3.76
C GLU A 58 -7.15 -2.10 -4.05
N ILE A 59 -6.16 -2.41 -3.19
CA ILE A 59 -5.37 -3.64 -3.19
C ILE A 59 -5.31 -4.19 -1.76
N PRO A 60 -4.94 -5.47 -1.56
CA PRO A 60 -4.66 -5.99 -0.23
C PRO A 60 -3.66 -5.10 0.52
N TRP A 61 -4.08 -4.60 1.68
CA TRP A 61 -3.32 -3.68 2.50
C TRP A 61 -3.42 -4.07 3.97
N ILE A 62 -2.32 -3.87 4.72
CA ILE A 62 -2.29 -4.13 6.15
C ILE A 62 -1.58 -2.99 6.90
N HIS A 63 -2.25 -2.48 7.94
CA HIS A 63 -1.67 -1.61 8.96
C HIS A 63 -0.91 -2.42 9.99
N VAL A 64 0.24 -1.90 10.39
CA VAL A 64 1.12 -2.48 11.41
C VAL A 64 1.76 -1.38 12.25
N ALA A 65 2.42 -1.75 13.34
CA ALA A 65 3.07 -0.80 14.23
C ALA A 65 4.26 -0.09 13.54
N PHE A 66 4.67 1.05 14.10
CA PHE A 66 5.76 1.88 13.58
C PHE A 66 7.05 1.08 13.31
N GLU A 67 7.39 0.14 14.19
CA GLU A 67 8.68 -0.52 14.21
C GLU A 67 8.77 -1.82 13.40
N ASN A 68 7.64 -2.38 12.93
CA ASN A 68 7.59 -3.77 12.49
C ASN A 68 7.08 -4.03 11.06
N ALA A 69 6.93 -3.00 10.23
CA ALA A 69 6.39 -3.16 8.87
C ALA A 69 7.18 -4.15 8.00
N SER A 70 8.51 -4.09 8.01
CA SER A 70 9.33 -5.03 7.26
C SER A 70 9.22 -6.47 7.77
N ALA A 71 9.07 -6.67 9.09
CA ALA A 71 8.90 -8.00 9.66
C ALA A 71 7.56 -8.62 9.23
N VAL A 72 6.49 -7.80 9.16
CA VAL A 72 5.19 -8.26 8.65
C VAL A 72 5.25 -8.55 7.15
N ALA A 73 5.95 -7.73 6.36
CA ALA A 73 6.14 -7.98 4.94
C ALA A 73 6.85 -9.31 4.67
N SER A 74 7.88 -9.66 5.44
CA SER A 74 8.53 -10.98 5.35
C SER A 74 7.57 -12.13 5.70
N GLY A 75 6.67 -11.93 6.67
CA GLY A 75 5.62 -12.91 6.97
C GLY A 75 4.62 -13.09 5.82
N VAL A 76 4.22 -11.99 5.17
CA VAL A 76 3.38 -12.02 3.96
C VAL A 76 4.08 -12.78 2.82
N GLU A 77 5.37 -12.51 2.61
CA GLU A 77 6.17 -13.18 1.59
C GLU A 77 6.20 -14.69 1.79
N GLU A 78 6.55 -15.16 2.99
CA GLU A 78 6.59 -16.60 3.29
C GLU A 78 5.19 -17.24 3.21
N ALA A 79 4.14 -16.52 3.62
CA ALA A 79 2.77 -17.00 3.48
C ALA A 79 2.35 -17.17 2.01
N LEU A 80 2.74 -16.24 1.13
CA LEU A 80 2.44 -16.32 -0.30
C LEU A 80 3.24 -17.44 -0.99
N LYS A 81 4.54 -17.58 -0.67
CA LYS A 81 5.38 -18.70 -1.14
C LYS A 81 4.79 -20.05 -0.76
N SER A 82 4.30 -20.20 0.48
CA SER A 82 3.68 -21.45 0.94
C SER A 82 2.39 -21.81 0.17
N GLN A 83 1.74 -20.81 -0.45
CA GLN A 83 0.56 -20.97 -1.30
C GLN A 83 0.92 -21.13 -2.79
N GLY A 84 2.20 -21.15 -3.15
CA GLY A 84 2.65 -21.21 -4.55
C GLY A 84 2.43 -19.92 -5.33
N LYS A 85 2.30 -18.78 -4.64
CA LYS A 85 2.12 -17.44 -5.25
C LYS A 85 3.43 -16.66 -5.16
N GLU A 86 4.23 -16.70 -6.23
CA GLU A 86 5.55 -16.04 -6.28
C GLU A 86 5.57 -14.79 -7.17
N ASP A 87 4.46 -14.51 -7.86
CA ASP A 87 4.30 -13.41 -8.82
C ASP A 87 3.69 -12.14 -8.20
N THR A 88 3.40 -12.17 -6.90
CA THR A 88 2.78 -11.05 -6.17
C THR A 88 3.85 -10.08 -5.68
N ASN A 89 3.68 -8.79 -5.98
CA ASN A 89 4.53 -7.73 -5.45
C ASN A 89 4.23 -7.48 -3.97
N ILE A 90 5.27 -7.27 -3.16
CA ILE A 90 5.14 -6.90 -1.75
C ILE A 90 5.87 -5.58 -1.55
N VAL A 91 5.16 -4.56 -1.09
CA VAL A 91 5.72 -3.22 -0.90
C VAL A 91 5.48 -2.75 0.53
N VAL A 92 6.52 -2.18 1.14
CA VAL A 92 6.45 -1.54 2.46
C VAL A 92 6.47 -0.03 2.29
N PHE A 93 5.48 0.64 2.86
CA PHE A 93 5.47 2.10 3.01
C PHE A 93 5.81 2.44 4.47
N GLY A 94 7.03 2.92 4.68
CA GLY A 94 7.49 3.46 5.97
C GLY A 94 7.57 4.98 5.93
N GLY A 95 7.24 5.65 7.03
CA GLY A 95 7.31 7.11 7.18
C GLY A 95 6.55 7.65 8.36
#